data_AF-A0A7D9DDV9-F1
#
_entry.id   AF-A0A7D9DDV9-F1
#
_cell.length_a   1.000
_cell.length_b   1.000
_cell.length_c   1.000
_cell.angle_alpha   90.00
_cell.angle_beta   90.00
_cell.angle_gamma   90.00
#
_symmetry.space_group_name_H-M   'P 1'
#
loop_
_entity.id
_entity.type
_entity.pdbx_description
1 polymer ?
#
loop_
_entity_poly.entity_id
_entity_poly.type
_entity_poly.pdbx_seq_one_letter_code
_entity_poly.pdbx_strand_id
1 'polypeptide(L)'
;MNNLGKLLCERLMIRVGGEIVYDNNGESLIEIYKDLWKMDTKRANMIEYGIMNENTRKLLSKDDSANQTAKTEGVYDLVMAKVYKEQKMKLGKILNDHGPYAPYDMKSRFEYTITLPKADKIMIAQANEKVEGYTLKNIHLEYETIENEELAERVNEGYETGRSLSYEHATLLKTTVWAKDATRFNESIDVPRESMRALVLLFRKRTVTDSEEYVYPNIEKVKVTIEGKPNAVYSQGLRYENFYDEAKRLFGIPNNTCNDDLSVRKFYRDKFALVVDLRAVDDSHTVGSGKKILGDNPGILLEITSDAMTEDILCNIFVLSDGLINISEKTLQGINY
;
A
#
# COMPACT_ATOMS: atom_id res chain seq x y z
N MET A 1 0.82 -2.55 17.62
CA MET A 1 -0.01 -2.05 16.50
C MET A 1 -0.55 -3.23 15.70
N ASN A 2 -1.62 -3.06 14.91
CA ASN A 2 -2.14 -4.12 14.03
C ASN A 2 -1.37 -4.18 12.70
N ASN A 3 -1.51 -5.28 11.96
CA ASN A 3 -0.88 -5.49 10.65
C ASN A 3 0.65 -5.38 10.68
N LEU A 4 1.26 -6.01 11.69
CA LEU A 4 2.70 -5.88 11.99
C LEU A 4 3.60 -6.26 10.82
N GLY A 5 3.24 -7.31 10.06
CA GLY A 5 4.03 -7.78 8.93
C GLY A 5 4.28 -6.70 7.88
N LYS A 6 3.27 -5.90 7.56
CA LYS A 6 3.41 -4.75 6.64
C LYS A 6 3.96 -3.51 7.33
N LEU A 7 3.60 -3.30 8.60
CA LEU A 7 4.05 -2.14 9.36
C LEU A 7 5.57 -2.11 9.56
N LEU A 8 6.23 -3.28 9.57
CA LEU A 8 7.69 -3.39 9.62
C LEU A 8 8.43 -2.88 8.37
N CYS A 9 7.72 -2.59 7.27
CA CYS A 9 8.31 -2.05 6.06
C CYS A 9 7.98 -0.54 5.93
N GLU A 10 8.86 0.32 6.46
CA GLU A 10 8.69 1.77 6.30
C GLU A 10 8.98 2.19 4.86
N ARG A 11 10.11 1.73 4.33
CA ARG A 11 10.51 1.94 2.94
C ARG A 11 10.89 0.62 2.29
N LEU A 12 10.35 0.38 1.10
CA LEU A 12 10.79 -0.71 0.23
C LEU A 12 11.49 -0.11 -0.99
N MET A 13 12.73 -0.55 -1.20
CA MET A 13 13.48 -0.26 -2.41
C MET A 13 13.88 -1.56 -3.09
N ILE A 14 13.66 -1.64 -4.40
CA ILE A 14 14.03 -2.78 -5.23
C ILE A 14 14.98 -2.27 -6.31
N ARG A 15 16.13 -2.94 -6.46
CA ARG A 15 17.07 -2.71 -7.56
C ARG A 15 17.22 -3.93 -8.43
N VAL A 16 17.46 -3.72 -9.72
CA VAL A 16 17.79 -4.79 -10.67
C VAL A 16 19.05 -4.38 -11.42
N GLY A 17 20.12 -5.17 -11.27
CA GLY A 17 21.40 -4.83 -11.90
C GLY A 17 22.00 -3.49 -11.44
N GLY A 18 21.65 -3.02 -10.25
CA GLY A 18 22.08 -1.74 -9.68
C GLY A 18 21.11 -0.58 -9.91
N GLU A 19 20.18 -0.68 -10.87
CA GLU A 19 19.18 0.34 -11.16
C GLU A 19 17.98 0.24 -10.23
N ILE A 20 17.49 1.37 -9.73
CA ILE A 20 16.30 1.40 -8.85
C ILE A 20 15.06 1.19 -9.72
N VAL A 21 14.33 0.09 -9.49
CA VAL A 21 13.07 -0.21 -10.19
C VAL A 21 11.85 0.19 -9.35
N TYR A 22 11.94 0.17 -8.03
CA TYR A 22 10.87 0.55 -7.12
C TYR A 22 11.46 1.22 -5.89
N ASP A 23 10.86 2.31 -5.45
CA ASP A 23 11.26 3.00 -4.24
C ASP A 23 10.06 3.73 -3.63
N ASN A 24 9.60 3.25 -2.49
CA ASN A 24 8.48 3.84 -1.77
C ASN A 24 8.81 3.98 -0.29
N ASN A 25 8.94 5.21 0.20
CA ASN A 25 9.18 5.53 1.62
C ASN A 25 7.91 5.62 2.47
N GLY A 26 6.75 5.24 1.91
CA GLY A 26 5.48 5.08 2.61
C GLY A 26 4.85 3.71 2.38
N GLU A 27 5.68 2.65 2.24
CA GLU A 27 5.22 1.31 1.84
C GLU A 27 4.18 0.76 2.81
N SER A 28 4.46 0.77 4.10
CA SER A 28 3.53 0.35 5.15
C SER A 28 2.17 1.06 5.05
N LEU A 29 2.13 2.37 4.78
CA LEU A 29 0.88 3.13 4.74
C LEU A 29 -0.05 2.64 3.64
N ILE A 30 0.46 2.56 2.41
CA ILE A 30 -0.37 2.18 1.25
C ILE A 30 -0.73 0.69 1.30
N GLU A 31 0.19 -0.18 1.74
CA GLU A 31 -0.07 -1.61 1.83
C GLU A 31 -1.03 -1.97 2.95
N ILE A 32 -0.95 -1.31 4.11
CA ILE A 32 -1.94 -1.48 5.19
C ILE A 32 -3.31 -1.01 4.71
N TYR A 33 -3.37 0.14 4.04
CA TYR A 33 -4.62 0.68 3.50
C TYR A 33 -5.27 -0.28 2.50
N LYS A 34 -4.50 -0.90 1.60
CA LYS A 34 -5.00 -1.93 0.66
C LYS A 34 -5.65 -3.12 1.37
N ASP A 35 -5.16 -3.52 2.55
CA ASP A 35 -5.77 -4.61 3.30
C ASP A 35 -7.13 -4.24 3.88
N LEU A 36 -7.42 -2.96 4.10
CA LEU A 36 -8.73 -2.50 4.57
C LEU A 36 -9.84 -2.73 3.54
N TRP A 37 -9.48 -2.94 2.27
CA TRP A 37 -10.39 -3.30 1.19
C TRP A 37 -10.63 -4.81 1.07
N LYS A 38 -10.02 -5.63 1.93
CA LYS A 38 -10.35 -7.06 2.04
C LYS A 38 -11.57 -7.25 2.96
N MET A 39 -12.39 -8.24 2.65
CA MET A 39 -13.51 -8.67 3.51
C MET A 39 -13.00 -9.11 4.88
N ASP A 40 -13.81 -8.95 5.93
CA ASP A 40 -13.38 -9.24 7.30
C ASP A 40 -13.05 -10.72 7.47
N THR A 41 -13.71 -11.63 6.73
CA THR A 41 -13.39 -13.06 6.68
C THR A 41 -11.99 -13.34 6.11
N LYS A 42 -11.59 -12.64 5.04
CA LYS A 42 -10.24 -12.76 4.49
C LYS A 42 -9.21 -12.17 5.46
N ARG A 43 -9.51 -11.03 6.07
CA ARG A 43 -8.64 -10.37 7.06
C ARG A 43 -8.45 -11.22 8.32
N ALA A 44 -9.50 -11.90 8.78
CA ALA A 44 -9.44 -12.79 9.94
C ALA A 44 -8.48 -13.97 9.74
N ASN A 45 -8.23 -14.37 8.48
CA ASN A 45 -7.26 -15.42 8.13
C ASN A 45 -5.84 -14.89 7.87
N MET A 46 -5.59 -13.59 8.03
CA MET A 46 -4.27 -12.96 7.80
C MET A 46 -3.46 -12.79 9.10
N ILE A 47 -3.66 -13.69 10.07
CA ILE A 47 -2.96 -13.68 11.37
C ILE A 47 -1.45 -13.79 11.18
N GLU A 48 -1.00 -14.58 10.20
CA GLU A 48 0.42 -14.71 9.86
C GLU A 48 1.05 -13.39 9.39
N TYR A 49 0.28 -12.43 8.88
CA TYR A 49 0.75 -11.09 8.49
C TYR A 49 0.59 -10.05 9.61
N GLY A 50 0.14 -10.47 10.79
CA GLY A 50 -0.03 -9.61 11.95
C GLY A 50 -1.39 -8.94 12.04
N ILE A 51 -2.38 -9.37 11.26
CA ILE A 51 -3.78 -8.92 11.38
C ILE A 51 -4.50 -9.85 12.35
N MET A 52 -4.70 -9.39 13.57
CA MET A 52 -5.33 -10.18 14.64
C MET A 52 -6.01 -9.27 15.66
N ASN A 53 -6.73 -9.85 16.62
CA ASN A 53 -7.40 -9.05 17.65
C ASN A 53 -6.40 -8.46 18.66
N GLU A 54 -6.86 -7.51 19.48
CA GLU A 54 -6.00 -6.81 20.43
C GLU A 54 -5.37 -7.72 21.48
N ASN A 55 -6.09 -8.72 21.97
CA ASN A 55 -5.61 -9.65 22.98
C ASN A 55 -4.47 -10.51 22.44
N THR A 56 -4.61 -11.10 21.26
CA THR A 56 -3.55 -11.88 20.62
C THR A 56 -2.29 -11.05 20.41
N ARG A 57 -2.42 -9.78 19.97
CA ARG A 57 -1.26 -8.87 19.83
C ARG A 57 -0.56 -8.60 21.15
N LYS A 58 -1.33 -8.35 22.22
CA LYS A 58 -0.78 -8.16 23.56
C LYS A 58 -0.01 -9.40 24.03
N LEU A 59 -0.56 -10.59 23.77
CA LEU A 59 0.08 -11.87 24.10
C LEU A 59 1.38 -12.12 23.30
N LEU A 60 1.44 -11.68 22.04
CA LEU A 60 2.68 -11.74 21.24
C LEU A 60 3.74 -10.74 21.71
N SER A 61 3.32 -9.54 22.13
CA SER A 61 4.26 -8.48 22.58
C SER A 61 4.89 -8.74 23.93
N LYS A 62 4.22 -9.53 24.79
CA LYS A 62 4.78 -9.99 26.06
C LYS A 62 5.51 -11.29 25.75
N ASP A 63 6.82 -11.32 25.94
CA ASP A 63 7.72 -12.47 25.65
C ASP A 63 7.46 -13.68 26.59
N ASP A 64 6.19 -13.99 26.86
CA ASP A 64 5.71 -14.89 27.91
C ASP A 64 4.42 -15.63 27.49
N SER A 65 4.13 -15.70 26.19
CA SER A 65 3.01 -16.51 25.66
C SER A 65 3.13 -17.99 26.03
N ALA A 66 4.33 -18.45 26.41
CA ALA A 66 4.58 -19.80 26.90
C ALA A 66 4.02 -20.06 28.32
N ASN A 67 3.94 -19.05 29.20
CA ASN A 67 3.62 -19.23 30.63
C ASN A 67 2.24 -18.70 31.05
N GLN A 68 1.44 -18.16 30.13
CA GLN A 68 0.12 -17.64 30.48
C GLN A 68 -0.95 -18.76 30.46
N THR A 69 -1.49 -19.09 31.63
CA THR A 69 -2.70 -19.91 31.76
C THR A 69 -3.92 -19.03 31.52
N ALA A 70 -4.45 -19.03 30.29
CA ALA A 70 -5.69 -18.31 30.02
C ALA A 70 -6.84 -18.94 30.82
N LYS A 71 -7.61 -18.11 31.54
CA LYS A 71 -8.97 -18.50 31.99
C LYS A 71 -9.84 -18.73 30.75
N THR A 72 -10.89 -19.52 30.87
CA THR A 72 -11.69 -20.15 29.80
C THR A 72 -11.99 -19.27 28.56
N GLU A 73 -12.12 -17.95 28.71
CA GLU A 73 -12.43 -17.00 27.63
C GLU A 73 -11.22 -16.52 26.78
N GLY A 74 -9.98 -16.81 27.16
CA GLY A 74 -8.76 -16.35 26.43
C GLY A 74 -7.94 -17.46 25.78
N VAL A 75 -8.43 -18.71 25.82
CA VAL A 75 -7.66 -19.88 25.38
C VAL A 75 -7.35 -19.82 23.88
N TYR A 76 -8.31 -19.38 23.06
CA TYR A 76 -8.10 -19.25 21.62
C TYR A 76 -7.04 -18.21 21.26
N ASP A 77 -7.06 -17.05 21.91
CA ASP A 77 -6.06 -15.99 21.67
C ASP A 77 -4.64 -16.46 22.03
N LEU A 78 -4.52 -17.25 23.10
CA LEU A 78 -3.26 -17.87 23.50
C LEU A 78 -2.76 -18.88 22.47
N VAL A 79 -3.65 -19.73 21.96
CA VAL A 79 -3.30 -20.69 20.90
C VAL A 79 -2.86 -19.95 19.65
N MET A 80 -3.58 -18.92 19.22
CA MET A 80 -3.21 -18.12 18.05
C MET A 80 -1.86 -17.43 18.23
N ALA A 81 -1.57 -16.84 19.39
CA ALA A 81 -0.27 -16.22 19.68
C ALA A 81 0.88 -17.25 19.70
N LYS A 82 0.62 -18.49 20.08
CA LYS A 82 1.62 -19.58 20.04
C LYS A 82 1.86 -20.08 18.61
N VAL A 83 0.80 -20.30 17.85
CA VAL A 83 0.88 -20.82 16.46
C VAL A 83 1.49 -19.78 15.53
N TYR A 84 1.07 -18.51 15.63
CA TYR A 84 1.52 -17.43 14.76
C TYR A 84 2.53 -16.53 15.45
N LYS A 85 3.50 -17.12 16.16
CA LYS A 85 4.59 -16.34 16.79
C LYS A 85 5.47 -15.66 15.75
N GLU A 86 5.67 -16.33 14.61
CA GLU A 86 6.40 -15.81 13.46
C GLU A 86 5.46 -15.00 12.58
N GLN A 87 5.96 -13.88 12.06
CA GLN A 87 5.19 -12.93 11.28
C GLN A 87 5.78 -12.85 9.88
N LYS A 88 4.90 -12.88 8.87
CA LYS A 88 5.26 -12.85 7.46
C LYS A 88 5.10 -11.46 6.88
N MET A 89 5.97 -11.15 5.93
CA MET A 89 5.93 -9.93 5.13
C MET A 89 6.06 -10.31 3.66
N LYS A 90 5.18 -9.79 2.81
CA LYS A 90 5.29 -9.99 1.36
C LYS A 90 6.25 -8.98 0.75
N LEU A 91 7.23 -9.45 0.00
CA LEU A 91 8.26 -8.62 -0.65
C LEU A 91 7.78 -8.13 -2.02
N GLY A 92 6.84 -7.17 -2.02
CA GLY A 92 6.37 -6.48 -3.24
C GLY A 92 5.69 -7.37 -4.28
N LYS A 93 5.22 -6.76 -5.37
CA LYS A 93 4.45 -7.45 -6.43
C LYS A 93 5.26 -7.82 -7.68
N ILE A 94 6.43 -7.21 -7.89
CA ILE A 94 7.23 -7.34 -9.12
C ILE A 94 7.50 -8.80 -9.49
N LEU A 95 7.85 -9.64 -8.52
CA LEU A 95 8.15 -11.07 -8.76
C LEU A 95 6.95 -12.00 -8.53
N ASN A 96 5.94 -11.55 -7.78
CA ASN A 96 4.81 -12.40 -7.41
C ASN A 96 3.72 -12.46 -8.49
N ASP A 97 3.53 -11.37 -9.26
CA ASP A 97 2.40 -11.24 -10.18
C ASP A 97 2.73 -11.71 -11.62
N HIS A 98 4.02 -11.90 -11.95
CA HIS A 98 4.47 -12.11 -13.34
C HIS A 98 5.11 -13.47 -13.62
N GLY A 99 5.02 -14.39 -12.65
CA GLY A 99 5.53 -15.76 -12.76
C GLY A 99 6.90 -15.95 -12.12
N PRO A 100 7.39 -17.20 -12.08
CA PRO A 100 8.55 -17.55 -11.29
C PRO A 100 9.83 -16.84 -11.77
N TYR A 101 10.65 -16.46 -10.81
CA TYR A 101 11.93 -15.81 -11.01
C TYR A 101 13.08 -16.81 -10.82
N ALA A 102 14.03 -16.83 -11.75
CA ALA A 102 15.18 -17.72 -11.75
C ALA A 102 16.47 -16.96 -11.38
N PRO A 103 16.76 -16.70 -10.09
CA PRO A 103 17.85 -15.82 -9.68
C PRO A 103 19.25 -16.31 -10.09
N TYR A 104 19.45 -17.63 -10.18
CA TYR A 104 20.78 -18.20 -10.44
C TYR A 104 21.24 -17.97 -11.88
N ASP A 105 20.29 -17.97 -12.82
CA ASP A 105 20.58 -17.81 -14.25
C ASP A 105 20.63 -16.35 -14.67
N MET A 106 20.09 -15.45 -13.84
CA MET A 106 20.05 -14.02 -14.11
C MET A 106 21.42 -13.35 -13.94
N LYS A 107 21.87 -12.62 -14.96
CA LYS A 107 23.08 -11.78 -14.89
C LYS A 107 22.85 -10.54 -14.04
N SER A 108 21.65 -9.96 -14.13
CA SER A 108 21.21 -8.85 -13.28
C SER A 108 20.57 -9.36 -11.99
N ARG A 109 21.11 -8.97 -10.85
CA ARG A 109 20.58 -9.37 -9.54
C ARG A 109 19.42 -8.48 -9.11
N PHE A 110 18.38 -9.08 -8.54
CA PHE A 110 17.34 -8.38 -7.80
C PHE A 110 17.80 -8.17 -6.36
N GLU A 111 17.77 -6.93 -5.90
CA GLU A 111 18.16 -6.53 -4.55
C GLU A 111 16.97 -5.85 -3.86
N TYR A 112 16.55 -6.40 -2.73
CA TYR A 112 15.48 -5.85 -1.90
C TYR A 112 16.10 -5.17 -0.68
N THR A 113 15.88 -3.87 -0.54
CA THR A 113 16.29 -3.09 0.64
C THR A 113 15.05 -2.66 1.40
N ILE A 114 14.94 -3.11 2.64
CA ILE A 114 13.84 -2.79 3.55
C ILE A 114 14.36 -1.84 4.62
N THR A 115 13.73 -0.68 4.75
CA THR A 115 13.95 0.20 5.91
C THR A 115 12.91 -0.12 6.98
N LEU A 116 13.40 -0.43 8.17
CA LEU A 116 12.59 -0.74 9.33
C LEU A 116 12.14 0.56 10.03
N PRO A 117 10.89 0.65 10.51
CA PRO A 117 10.40 1.81 11.23
C PRO A 117 11.04 1.95 12.62
N LYS A 118 10.88 3.12 13.23
CA LYS A 118 11.14 3.30 14.67
C LYS A 118 10.12 2.53 15.52
N ALA A 119 10.53 2.18 16.74
CA ALA A 119 9.74 1.33 17.63
C ALA A 119 8.38 1.94 18.03
N ASP A 120 8.33 3.27 18.18
CA ASP A 120 7.12 4.04 18.47
C ASP A 120 6.05 3.97 17.36
N LYS A 121 6.44 3.62 16.13
CA LYS A 121 5.50 3.40 15.01
C LYS A 121 4.88 2.00 15.01
N ILE A 122 5.50 1.02 15.66
CA ILE A 122 5.06 -0.40 15.65
C ILE A 122 4.53 -0.91 16.99
N MET A 123 4.91 -0.26 18.08
CA MET A 123 4.56 -0.64 19.45
C MET A 123 3.84 0.50 20.16
N ILE A 124 2.84 0.14 20.96
CA ILE A 124 2.16 1.07 21.86
C ILE A 124 2.76 0.85 23.24
N ALA A 125 3.37 1.88 23.82
CA ALA A 125 3.90 1.82 25.18
C ALA A 125 2.77 1.62 26.20
N GLN A 126 3.06 0.95 27.32
CA GLN A 126 2.19 1.02 28.48
C GLN A 126 2.27 2.42 29.11
N ALA A 127 1.27 2.75 29.94
CA ALA A 127 1.24 4.02 30.63
C ALA A 127 2.53 4.24 31.45
N ASN A 128 3.18 5.40 31.25
CA ASN A 128 4.44 5.80 31.88
C ASN A 128 5.70 5.01 31.46
N GLU A 129 5.62 4.20 30.40
CA GLU A 129 6.77 3.52 29.80
C GLU A 129 7.18 4.17 28.48
N LYS A 130 8.43 3.96 28.06
CA LYS A 130 8.93 4.33 26.73
C LYS A 130 9.33 3.07 25.98
N VAL A 131 8.97 3.00 24.70
CA VAL A 131 9.50 1.95 23.82
C VAL A 131 10.91 2.36 23.39
N GLU A 132 11.92 1.68 23.93
CA GLU A 132 13.33 1.99 23.62
C GLU A 132 13.78 1.44 22.25
N GLY A 133 13.19 0.32 21.82
CA GLY A 133 13.59 -0.36 20.59
C GLY A 133 12.91 -1.72 20.44
N TYR A 134 13.30 -2.44 19.39
CA TYR A 134 12.90 -3.83 19.17
C TYR A 134 14.01 -4.59 18.47
N THR A 135 13.99 -5.91 18.59
CA THR A 135 14.94 -6.81 17.93
C THR A 135 14.19 -7.80 17.06
N LEU A 136 14.65 -7.99 15.83
CA LEU A 136 14.19 -9.06 14.95
C LEU A 136 15.14 -10.24 15.09
N LYS A 137 14.58 -11.45 15.24
CA LYS A 137 15.31 -12.72 15.31
C LYS A 137 14.69 -13.70 14.32
N ASN A 138 15.43 -14.74 13.93
CA ASN A 138 14.96 -15.81 13.04
C ASN A 138 14.36 -15.26 11.72
N ILE A 139 15.13 -14.41 11.03
CA ILE A 139 14.71 -13.86 9.75
C ILE A 139 14.97 -14.91 8.67
N HIS A 140 13.91 -15.33 7.98
CA HIS A 140 13.94 -16.30 6.90
C HIS A 140 13.31 -15.72 5.64
N LEU A 141 13.82 -16.12 4.47
CA LEU A 141 13.22 -15.83 3.18
C LEU A 141 12.45 -17.07 2.72
N GLU A 142 11.15 -16.90 2.47
CA GLU A 142 10.30 -17.93 1.86
C GLU A 142 10.17 -17.64 0.36
N TYR A 143 10.30 -18.66 -0.48
CA TYR A 143 10.10 -18.58 -1.93
C TYR A 143 9.55 -19.90 -2.46
N GLU A 144 8.81 -19.83 -3.57
CA GLU A 144 8.29 -20.99 -4.28
C GLU A 144 9.34 -21.51 -5.28
N THR A 145 9.38 -22.82 -5.48
CA THR A 145 10.33 -23.48 -6.40
C THR A 145 9.59 -24.27 -7.48
N ILE A 146 10.16 -24.32 -8.69
CA ILE A 146 9.66 -25.17 -9.78
C ILE A 146 10.44 -26.49 -9.73
N GLU A 147 9.73 -27.60 -9.52
CA GLU A 147 10.33 -28.95 -9.56
C GLU A 147 10.30 -29.59 -10.96
N ASN A 148 9.44 -29.10 -11.85
CA ASN A 148 9.31 -29.60 -13.21
C ASN A 148 10.38 -28.96 -14.13
N GLU A 149 11.23 -29.80 -14.72
CA GLU A 149 12.36 -29.37 -15.55
C GLU A 149 11.92 -28.62 -16.82
N GLU A 150 10.92 -29.12 -17.55
CA GLU A 150 10.41 -28.46 -18.77
C GLU A 150 9.86 -27.06 -18.48
N LEU A 151 9.15 -26.89 -17.36
CA LEU A 151 8.67 -25.58 -16.94
C LEU A 151 9.82 -24.65 -16.53
N ALA A 152 10.83 -25.18 -15.85
CA ALA A 152 12.01 -24.41 -15.46
C ALA A 152 12.79 -23.92 -16.70
N GLU A 153 13.01 -24.79 -17.69
CA GLU A 153 13.64 -24.43 -18.96
C GLU A 153 12.87 -23.34 -19.69
N ARG A 154 11.55 -23.49 -19.85
CA ARG A 154 10.70 -22.47 -20.50
C ARG A 154 10.74 -21.12 -19.80
N VAL A 155 10.78 -21.11 -18.47
CA VAL A 155 10.91 -19.86 -17.70
C VAL A 155 12.27 -19.22 -17.97
N ASN A 156 13.34 -20.03 -18.01
CA ASN A 156 14.70 -19.56 -18.29
C ASN A 156 14.85 -19.00 -19.71
N GLU A 157 14.31 -19.69 -20.72
CA GLU A 157 14.27 -19.24 -22.12
C GLU A 157 13.54 -17.90 -22.25
N GLY A 158 12.49 -17.67 -21.47
CA GLY A 158 11.77 -16.39 -21.46
C GLY A 158 12.66 -15.21 -21.05
N TYR A 159 13.53 -15.40 -20.06
CA TYR A 159 14.47 -14.35 -19.63
C TYR A 159 15.66 -14.19 -20.59
N GLU A 160 15.99 -15.21 -21.39
CA GLU A 160 16.99 -15.11 -22.46
C GLU A 160 16.45 -14.36 -23.68
N THR A 161 15.30 -14.80 -24.22
CA THR A 161 14.69 -14.25 -25.45
C THR A 161 14.10 -12.86 -25.28
N GLY A 162 13.59 -12.55 -24.09
CA GLY A 162 12.97 -11.27 -23.78
C GLY A 162 11.66 -11.44 -23.01
N ARG A 163 11.59 -10.82 -21.83
CA ARG A 163 10.41 -10.81 -20.97
C ARG A 163 10.18 -9.42 -20.39
N SER A 164 8.95 -8.95 -20.48
CA SER A 164 8.51 -7.73 -19.81
C SER A 164 7.70 -8.08 -18.56
N LEU A 165 8.09 -7.51 -17.43
CA LEU A 165 7.37 -7.64 -16.16
C LEU A 165 6.69 -6.30 -15.91
N SER A 166 5.36 -6.26 -16.02
CA SER A 166 4.61 -5.11 -15.51
C SER A 166 4.63 -5.15 -13.99
N TYR A 167 4.29 -4.05 -13.31
CA TYR A 167 4.06 -4.05 -11.87
C TYR A 167 3.36 -2.76 -11.47
N GLU A 168 2.65 -2.80 -10.35
CA GLU A 168 2.16 -1.57 -9.75
C GLU A 168 3.32 -0.83 -9.06
N HIS A 169 3.50 0.43 -9.40
CA HIS A 169 4.48 1.32 -8.79
C HIS A 169 3.74 2.38 -7.95
N ALA A 170 3.89 2.31 -6.63
CA ALA A 170 3.38 3.31 -5.71
C ALA A 170 4.53 4.18 -5.21
N THR A 171 4.36 5.49 -5.22
CA THR A 171 5.33 6.42 -4.64
C THR A 171 4.61 7.36 -3.68
N LEU A 172 5.03 7.39 -2.41
CA LEU A 172 4.66 8.49 -1.51
C LEU A 172 5.37 9.77 -2.00
N LEU A 173 4.60 10.70 -2.56
CA LEU A 173 5.12 11.97 -3.03
C LEU A 173 5.48 12.90 -1.87
N LYS A 174 4.53 13.05 -0.93
CA LYS A 174 4.70 13.89 0.25
C LYS A 174 3.69 13.54 1.34
N THR A 175 4.09 13.87 2.56
CA THR A 175 3.20 13.96 3.72
C THR A 175 3.12 15.41 4.14
N THR A 176 1.90 15.92 4.29
CA THR A 176 1.65 17.31 4.67
C THR A 176 0.58 17.38 5.76
N VAL A 177 0.57 18.49 6.49
CA VAL A 177 -0.44 18.76 7.50
C VAL A 177 -1.50 19.65 6.89
N TRP A 178 -2.74 19.20 6.95
CA TRP A 178 -3.91 20.04 6.77
C TRP A 178 -4.37 20.59 8.13
N ALA A 179 -4.17 21.88 8.33
CA ALA A 179 -4.57 22.55 9.56
C ALA A 179 -6.11 22.57 9.71
N LYS A 180 -6.60 22.37 10.94
CA LYS A 180 -8.04 22.24 11.21
C LYS A 180 -8.90 23.43 10.77
N ASP A 181 -8.31 24.63 10.79
CA ASP A 181 -8.98 25.91 10.49
C ASP A 181 -8.87 26.27 8.99
N ALA A 182 -8.11 25.50 8.21
CA ALA A 182 -7.92 25.74 6.79
C ALA A 182 -9.04 25.06 5.98
N THR A 183 -9.87 25.87 5.31
CA THR A 183 -10.96 25.38 4.45
C THR A 183 -10.52 24.96 3.05
N ARG A 184 -9.24 25.19 2.72
CA ARG A 184 -8.67 24.86 1.41
C ARG A 184 -7.35 24.13 1.58
N PHE A 185 -7.16 23.12 0.74
CA PHE A 185 -5.95 22.35 0.63
C PHE A 185 -5.59 22.23 -0.85
N ASN A 186 -4.48 22.84 -1.22
CA ASN A 186 -4.04 22.92 -2.60
C ASN A 186 -2.68 22.25 -2.74
N GLU A 187 -2.53 21.37 -3.71
CA GLU A 187 -1.27 20.68 -3.96
C GLU A 187 -0.96 20.55 -5.45
N SER A 188 0.30 20.86 -5.79
CA SER A 188 0.86 20.57 -7.11
C SER A 188 1.58 19.23 -7.08
N ILE A 189 1.35 18.43 -8.12
CA ILE A 189 1.95 17.13 -8.36
C ILE A 189 2.61 17.20 -9.73
N ASP A 190 3.93 17.24 -9.70
CA ASP A 190 4.77 17.33 -10.90
C ASP A 190 5.78 16.18 -10.87
N VAL A 191 5.27 14.99 -11.18
CA VAL A 191 6.06 13.76 -11.22
C VAL A 191 5.98 13.21 -12.64
N PRO A 192 7.09 13.16 -13.39
CA PRO A 192 7.08 12.61 -14.73
C PRO A 192 6.83 11.11 -14.67
N ARG A 193 5.77 10.67 -15.36
CA ARG A 193 5.33 9.27 -15.49
C ARG A 193 4.70 9.08 -16.86
N GLU A 194 5.04 8.00 -17.53
CA GLU A 194 4.41 7.57 -18.78
C GLU A 194 3.02 6.96 -18.53
N SER A 195 2.80 6.28 -17.39
CA SER A 195 1.50 5.70 -17.04
C SER A 195 1.10 6.03 -15.59
N MET A 196 0.62 7.25 -15.33
CA MET A 196 0.04 7.60 -14.04
C MET A 196 -1.42 7.11 -13.95
N ARG A 197 -1.68 6.16 -13.06
CA ARG A 197 -2.97 5.49 -12.92
C ARG A 197 -3.94 6.25 -12.03
N ALA A 198 -3.48 6.64 -10.85
CA ALA A 198 -4.33 7.31 -9.86
C ALA A 198 -3.51 8.10 -8.85
N LEU A 199 -4.17 9.07 -8.22
CA LEU A 199 -3.69 9.72 -7.01
C LEU A 199 -4.49 9.18 -5.83
N VAL A 200 -3.80 8.83 -4.74
CA VAL A 200 -4.43 8.34 -3.51
C VAL A 200 -3.99 9.20 -2.36
N LEU A 201 -4.93 9.91 -1.74
CA LEU A 201 -4.69 10.72 -0.55
C LEU A 201 -5.25 10.00 0.67
N LEU A 202 -4.34 9.64 1.59
CA LEU A 202 -4.68 8.98 2.84
C LEU A 202 -4.63 9.99 3.99
N PHE A 203 -5.73 10.11 4.72
CA PHE A 203 -5.92 11.09 5.79
C PHE A 203 -5.88 10.40 7.15
N ARG A 204 -5.04 10.88 8.06
CA ARG A 204 -4.87 10.34 9.41
C ARG A 204 -4.79 11.45 10.43
N LYS A 205 -5.19 11.19 11.67
CA LYS A 205 -4.95 12.11 12.78
C LYS A 205 -3.45 12.29 13.01
N ARG A 206 -3.02 13.46 13.50
CA ARG A 206 -1.61 13.69 13.84
C ARG A 206 -1.15 12.78 14.99
N THR A 207 -2.00 12.59 15.98
CA THR A 207 -1.79 11.62 17.06
C THR A 207 -2.27 10.26 16.61
N VAL A 208 -1.40 9.52 15.93
CA VAL A 208 -1.70 8.18 15.44
C VAL A 208 -1.71 7.19 16.61
N THR A 209 -2.89 6.70 16.96
CA THR A 209 -3.08 5.64 17.98
C THR A 209 -3.17 4.25 17.38
N ASP A 210 -3.57 4.13 16.11
CA ASP A 210 -3.71 2.85 15.39
C ASP A 210 -3.14 2.97 13.97
N SER A 211 -2.49 1.89 13.50
CA SER A 211 -1.91 1.77 12.16
C SER A 211 -2.98 1.75 11.05
N GLU A 212 -4.22 1.39 11.40
CA GLU A 212 -5.33 1.19 10.47
C GLU A 212 -6.42 2.29 10.54
N GLU A 213 -6.21 3.36 11.31
CA GLU A 213 -7.18 4.45 11.45
C GLU A 213 -7.00 5.53 10.37
N TYR A 214 -8.02 5.70 9.53
CA TYR A 214 -8.11 6.72 8.49
C TYR A 214 -9.39 7.54 8.65
N VAL A 215 -9.29 8.86 8.48
CA VAL A 215 -10.36 9.80 8.82
C VAL A 215 -10.88 10.55 7.61
N TYR A 216 -12.17 10.86 7.60
CA TYR A 216 -12.78 11.75 6.61
C TYR A 216 -12.61 13.21 7.04
N PRO A 217 -11.91 14.07 6.27
CA PRO A 217 -11.63 15.46 6.67
C PRO A 217 -12.75 16.43 6.24
N ASN A 218 -14.00 15.99 6.13
CA ASN A 218 -15.15 16.80 5.71
C ASN A 218 -14.99 17.46 4.33
N ILE A 219 -14.53 16.71 3.32
CA ILE A 219 -14.30 17.22 1.96
C ILE A 219 -15.63 17.49 1.24
N GLU A 220 -15.87 18.73 0.84
CA GLU A 220 -17.06 19.08 0.06
C GLU A 220 -16.83 18.95 -1.44
N LYS A 221 -15.67 19.42 -1.92
CA LYS A 221 -15.39 19.56 -3.34
C LYS A 221 -13.92 19.34 -3.65
N VAL A 222 -13.67 18.59 -4.72
CA VAL A 222 -12.33 18.40 -5.28
C VAL A 222 -12.32 18.86 -6.73
N LYS A 223 -11.42 19.78 -7.04
CA LYS A 223 -11.12 20.18 -8.42
C LYS A 223 -9.75 19.65 -8.80
N VAL A 224 -9.67 19.09 -9.99
CA VAL A 224 -8.44 18.55 -10.57
C VAL A 224 -8.19 19.28 -11.88
N THR A 225 -7.05 19.95 -11.96
CA THR A 225 -6.57 20.60 -13.18
C THR A 225 -5.35 19.82 -13.67
N ILE A 226 -5.37 19.40 -14.93
CA ILE A 226 -4.28 18.64 -15.55
C ILE A 226 -3.76 19.45 -16.74
N GLU A 227 -2.47 19.78 -16.75
CA GLU A 227 -1.82 20.56 -17.82
C GLU A 227 -2.60 21.84 -18.18
N GLY A 228 -3.06 22.57 -17.15
CA GLY A 228 -3.84 23.81 -17.32
C GLY A 228 -5.31 23.62 -17.75
N LYS A 229 -5.78 22.38 -17.97
CA LYS A 229 -7.19 22.09 -18.24
C LYS A 229 -7.94 21.79 -16.93
N PRO A 230 -8.81 22.68 -16.45
CA PRO A 230 -9.57 22.43 -15.24
C PRO A 230 -10.60 21.33 -15.48
N ASN A 231 -10.94 20.58 -14.43
CA ASN A 231 -11.96 19.53 -14.47
C ASN A 231 -11.68 18.45 -15.54
N ALA A 232 -10.40 18.18 -15.83
CA ALA A 232 -9.99 17.28 -16.89
C ALA A 232 -10.39 15.82 -16.67
N VAL A 233 -10.61 15.42 -15.41
CA VAL A 233 -11.07 14.08 -15.04
C VAL A 233 -12.59 14.02 -14.89
N TYR A 234 -13.18 15.02 -14.21
CA TYR A 234 -14.63 15.10 -13.96
C TYR A 234 -15.14 16.48 -14.36
N SER A 235 -16.04 16.54 -15.35
CA SER A 235 -16.58 17.80 -15.89
C SER A 235 -17.22 18.71 -14.83
N GLN A 236 -17.82 18.13 -13.79
CA GLN A 236 -18.46 18.83 -12.68
C GLN A 236 -17.62 18.89 -11.39
N GLY A 237 -16.36 18.42 -11.45
CA GLY A 237 -15.54 18.13 -10.26
C GLY A 237 -15.98 16.83 -9.57
N LEU A 238 -15.12 16.31 -8.70
CA LEU A 238 -15.41 15.08 -7.95
C LEU A 238 -16.21 15.45 -6.69
N ARG A 239 -17.37 14.80 -6.52
CA ARG A 239 -18.29 15.01 -5.39
C ARG A 239 -18.16 13.89 -4.37
N TYR A 240 -18.64 14.14 -3.14
CA TYR A 240 -18.63 13.15 -2.07
C TYR A 240 -19.35 11.84 -2.45
N GLU A 241 -20.40 11.89 -3.27
CA GLU A 241 -21.10 10.69 -3.73
C GLU A 241 -20.19 9.75 -4.54
N ASN A 242 -19.16 10.29 -5.21
CA ASN A 242 -18.27 9.53 -6.07
C ASN A 242 -17.04 8.96 -5.34
N PHE A 243 -16.65 9.49 -4.17
CA PHE A 243 -15.40 9.08 -3.52
C PHE A 243 -15.34 7.59 -3.21
N TYR A 244 -16.45 7.01 -2.75
CA TYR A 244 -16.52 5.59 -2.44
C TYR A 244 -16.40 4.73 -3.69
N ASP A 245 -17.10 5.08 -4.77
CA ASP A 245 -17.09 4.31 -6.02
C ASP A 245 -15.71 4.33 -6.68
N GLU A 246 -15.03 5.48 -6.66
CA GLU A 246 -13.66 5.62 -7.15
C GLU A 246 -12.66 4.75 -6.40
N ALA A 247 -12.73 4.77 -5.07
CA ALA A 247 -11.87 3.94 -4.26
C ALA A 247 -12.19 2.45 -4.46
N LYS A 248 -13.48 2.08 -4.45
CA LYS A 248 -13.95 0.71 -4.72
C LYS A 248 -13.43 0.19 -6.06
N ARG A 249 -13.48 1.01 -7.11
CA ARG A 249 -12.97 0.68 -8.44
C ARG A 249 -11.46 0.50 -8.45
N LEU A 250 -10.69 1.42 -7.87
CA LEU A 250 -9.23 1.35 -7.83
C LEU A 250 -8.73 0.08 -7.12
N PHE A 251 -9.38 -0.30 -6.02
CA PHE A 251 -9.01 -1.50 -5.25
C PHE A 251 -9.68 -2.79 -5.76
N GLY A 252 -10.29 -2.75 -6.94
CA GLY A 252 -10.76 -3.94 -7.66
C GLY A 252 -11.93 -4.66 -6.99
N ILE A 253 -12.78 -3.93 -6.25
CA ILE A 253 -13.96 -4.50 -5.62
C ILE A 253 -15.12 -4.49 -6.62
N PRO A 254 -15.68 -5.66 -6.99
CA PRO A 254 -16.75 -5.75 -7.96
C PRO A 254 -17.99 -4.92 -7.56
N ASN A 255 -18.65 -4.30 -8.55
CA ASN A 255 -19.82 -3.44 -8.32
C ASN A 255 -20.96 -4.17 -7.58
N ASN A 256 -21.13 -5.46 -7.84
CA ASN A 256 -22.15 -6.33 -7.21
C ASN A 256 -21.77 -6.82 -5.80
N THR A 257 -20.62 -6.43 -5.25
CA THR A 257 -20.24 -6.82 -3.88
C THR A 257 -21.12 -6.07 -2.88
N CYS A 258 -22.14 -6.74 -2.35
CA CYS A 258 -22.96 -6.28 -1.23
C CYS A 258 -22.46 -6.93 0.07
N ASN A 259 -21.46 -6.30 0.69
CA ASN A 259 -20.96 -6.72 2.00
C ASN A 259 -20.87 -5.50 2.92
N ASP A 260 -21.42 -5.63 4.13
CA ASP A 260 -21.37 -4.62 5.20
C ASP A 260 -19.93 -4.19 5.53
N ASP A 261 -18.96 -5.11 5.37
CA ASP A 261 -17.53 -4.90 5.60
C ASP A 261 -16.88 -3.86 4.68
N LEU A 262 -17.47 -3.66 3.51
CA LEU A 262 -17.03 -2.73 2.48
C LEU A 262 -18.10 -1.69 2.20
N SER A 263 -19.04 -1.48 3.11
CA SER A 263 -20.11 -0.50 2.95
C SER A 263 -19.58 0.94 2.88
N VAL A 264 -20.32 1.81 2.18
CA VAL A 264 -20.06 3.26 2.14
C VAL A 264 -19.97 3.87 3.54
N ARG A 265 -20.75 3.36 4.50
CA ARG A 265 -20.71 3.81 5.90
C ARG A 265 -19.37 3.50 6.56
N LYS A 266 -18.83 2.28 6.38
CA LYS A 266 -17.51 1.89 6.93
C LYS A 266 -16.39 2.66 6.25
N PHE A 267 -16.53 2.94 4.94
CA PHE A 267 -15.58 3.77 4.19
C PHE A 267 -15.42 5.17 4.80
N TYR A 268 -16.52 5.90 4.98
CA TYR A 268 -16.46 7.25 5.56
C TYR A 268 -16.08 7.29 7.05
N ARG A 269 -16.33 6.20 7.79
CA ARG A 269 -16.06 6.15 9.23
C ARG A 269 -14.61 5.79 9.56
N ASP A 270 -14.08 4.75 8.92
CA ASP A 270 -12.85 4.09 9.39
C ASP A 270 -11.77 3.95 8.30
N LYS A 271 -12.12 4.10 7.02
CA LYS A 271 -11.26 3.70 5.88
C LYS A 271 -11.19 4.74 4.76
N PHE A 272 -11.41 6.02 5.09
CA PHE A 272 -11.54 7.04 4.08
C PHE A 272 -10.21 7.29 3.34
N ALA A 273 -10.29 7.34 2.02
CA ALA A 273 -9.23 7.89 1.17
C ALA A 273 -9.88 8.66 0.03
N LEU A 274 -9.23 9.74 -0.39
CA LEU A 274 -9.60 10.40 -1.63
C LEU A 274 -8.81 9.78 -2.78
N VAL A 275 -9.52 9.19 -3.73
CA VAL A 275 -8.94 8.59 -4.93
C VAL A 275 -9.34 9.45 -6.13
N VAL A 276 -8.35 9.83 -6.93
CA VAL A 276 -8.55 10.45 -8.24
C VAL A 276 -8.02 9.46 -9.26
N ASP A 277 -8.92 8.76 -9.95
CA ASP A 277 -8.54 7.89 -11.07
C ASP A 277 -8.18 8.74 -12.27
N LEU A 278 -7.02 8.48 -12.87
CA LEU A 278 -6.51 9.23 -14.02
C LEU A 278 -6.66 8.45 -15.32
N ARG A 279 -7.10 7.19 -15.29
CA ARG A 279 -7.23 6.36 -16.50
C ARG A 279 -8.26 6.92 -17.47
N ALA A 280 -8.03 6.69 -18.75
CA ALA A 280 -8.89 7.19 -19.83
C ALA A 280 -10.18 6.36 -20.05
N VAL A 281 -10.26 5.15 -19.46
CA VAL A 281 -11.40 4.22 -19.63
C VAL A 281 -11.85 3.73 -18.26
N ASP A 282 -13.17 3.74 -18.03
CA ASP A 282 -13.84 3.25 -16.82
C ASP A 282 -13.88 1.72 -16.74
N ASP A 283 -12.76 1.03 -16.92
CA ASP A 283 -12.70 -0.43 -16.79
C ASP A 283 -11.85 -0.84 -15.58
N SER A 284 -12.44 -1.64 -14.69
CA SER A 284 -11.80 -2.20 -13.50
C SER A 284 -10.90 -3.40 -13.81
N HIS A 285 -10.91 -3.90 -15.05
CA HIS A 285 -10.23 -5.15 -15.44
C HIS A 285 -9.21 -5.02 -16.56
N THR A 286 -9.20 -3.91 -17.32
CA THR A 286 -8.13 -3.63 -18.27
C THR A 286 -7.16 -2.61 -17.68
N VAL A 287 -5.86 -2.89 -17.85
CA VAL A 287 -4.77 -1.94 -17.63
C VAL A 287 -4.95 -0.82 -18.67
N GLY A 288 -5.87 0.10 -18.42
CA GLY A 288 -6.00 1.31 -19.22
C GLY A 288 -4.69 2.07 -19.11
N SER A 289 -4.20 2.61 -20.23
CA SER A 289 -3.02 3.48 -20.21
C SER A 289 -3.30 4.65 -19.27
N GLY A 290 -2.52 4.77 -18.20
CA GLY A 290 -2.57 5.91 -17.29
C GLY A 290 -2.29 7.23 -18.03
N LYS A 291 -2.44 8.36 -17.35
CA LYS A 291 -2.04 9.64 -17.93
C LYS A 291 -0.54 9.73 -18.02
N LYS A 292 -0.08 10.07 -19.22
CA LYS A 292 1.29 10.48 -19.46
C LYS A 292 1.46 11.94 -19.03
N ILE A 293 2.40 12.19 -18.14
CA ILE A 293 2.83 13.53 -17.73
C ILE A 293 4.32 13.61 -17.99
N LEU A 294 4.69 14.50 -18.91
CA LEU A 294 6.08 14.82 -19.25
C LEU A 294 6.39 16.21 -18.69
N GLY A 295 7.59 16.40 -18.16
CA GLY A 295 7.97 17.54 -17.29
C GLY A 295 7.95 18.95 -17.90
N ASP A 296 7.33 19.14 -19.07
CA ASP A 296 7.27 20.42 -19.77
C ASP A 296 5.96 21.20 -19.53
N ASN A 297 4.99 20.64 -18.79
CA ASN A 297 3.69 21.25 -18.48
C ASN A 297 3.43 21.31 -16.97
N PRO A 298 2.58 22.25 -16.48
CA PRO A 298 2.15 22.26 -15.08
C PRO A 298 1.33 21.00 -14.82
N GLY A 299 1.95 19.98 -14.21
CA GLY A 299 1.44 18.61 -14.08
C GLY A 299 -0.02 18.47 -13.63
N ILE A 300 -0.24 18.10 -12.37
CA ILE A 300 -1.59 18.01 -11.77
C ILE A 300 -1.69 19.01 -10.63
N LEU A 301 -2.72 19.85 -10.65
CA LEU A 301 -3.10 20.70 -9.53
C LEU A 301 -4.37 20.14 -8.89
N LEU A 302 -4.29 19.84 -7.60
CA LEU A 302 -5.42 19.48 -6.76
C LEU A 302 -5.84 20.68 -5.93
N GLU A 303 -7.13 21.01 -5.98
CA GLU A 303 -7.74 21.96 -5.05
C GLU A 303 -8.89 21.26 -4.31
N ILE A 304 -8.73 21.13 -2.99
CA ILE A 304 -9.70 20.47 -2.12
C ILE A 304 -10.30 21.54 -1.20
N THR A 305 -11.63 21.59 -1.14
CA THR A 305 -12.37 22.42 -0.19
C THR A 305 -13.04 21.53 0.85
N SER A 306 -12.92 21.91 2.12
CA SER A 306 -13.56 21.23 3.24
C SER A 306 -14.27 22.22 4.16
N ASP A 307 -15.20 21.68 4.93
CA ASP A 307 -15.68 22.34 6.14
C ASP A 307 -14.62 22.33 7.26
N ALA A 308 -14.93 23.06 8.33
CA ALA A 308 -14.11 23.08 9.53
C ALA A 308 -13.90 21.66 10.08
N MET A 309 -12.65 21.37 10.47
CA MET A 309 -12.26 20.09 11.05
C MET A 309 -12.08 20.23 12.57
N THR A 310 -12.13 19.10 13.27
CA THR A 310 -11.95 19.06 14.73
C THR A 310 -10.47 19.13 15.14
N GLU A 311 -9.56 18.67 14.29
CA GLU A 311 -8.13 18.56 14.58
C GLU A 311 -7.28 18.65 13.30
N ASP A 312 -5.98 18.82 13.46
CA ASP A 312 -5.03 18.81 12.34
C ASP A 312 -4.91 17.40 11.75
N ILE A 313 -5.00 17.31 10.43
CA ILE A 313 -5.00 16.02 9.70
C ILE A 313 -3.70 15.89 8.91
N LEU A 314 -3.05 14.74 9.03
CA LEU A 314 -1.94 14.34 8.16
C LEU A 314 -2.50 13.78 6.87
N CYS A 315 -2.11 14.37 5.74
CA CYS A 315 -2.41 13.90 4.40
C CYS A 315 -1.16 13.30 3.77
N ASN A 316 -1.23 12.01 3.41
CA ASN A 316 -0.19 11.30 2.67
C ASN A 316 -0.64 11.15 1.23
N ILE A 317 0.13 11.73 0.30
CA ILE A 317 -0.23 11.77 -1.12
C ILE A 317 0.61 10.74 -1.87
N PHE A 318 -0.06 9.75 -2.41
CA PHE A 318 0.54 8.70 -3.23
C PHE A 318 0.24 8.94 -4.70
N VAL A 319 1.25 8.73 -5.54
CA VAL A 319 1.12 8.57 -6.97
C VAL A 319 1.18 7.08 -7.27
N LEU A 320 0.14 6.54 -7.90
CA LEU A 320 0.13 5.18 -8.42
C LEU A 320 0.37 5.23 -9.93
N SER A 321 1.35 4.47 -10.40
CA SER A 321 1.71 4.32 -11.80
C SER A 321 1.93 2.85 -12.15
N ASP A 322 1.94 2.54 -13.44
CA ASP A 322 2.28 1.20 -13.93
C ASP A 322 3.74 1.20 -14.35
N GLY A 323 4.55 0.37 -13.71
CA GLY A 323 5.94 0.13 -14.07
C GLY A 323 6.07 -1.03 -15.05
N LEU A 324 7.10 -0.99 -15.90
CA LEU A 324 7.47 -2.08 -16.79
C LEU A 324 8.99 -2.29 -16.75
N ILE A 325 9.42 -3.49 -16.39
CA ILE A 325 10.82 -3.92 -16.47
C ILE A 325 10.98 -4.78 -17.71
N ASN A 326 11.93 -4.44 -18.57
CA ASN A 326 12.29 -5.26 -19.72
C ASN A 326 13.59 -5.99 -19.44
N ILE A 327 13.54 -7.33 -19.54
CA ILE A 327 14.68 -8.22 -19.33
C ILE A 327 14.91 -8.99 -20.62
N SER A 328 16.14 -9.04 -21.11
CA SER A 328 16.57 -9.94 -22.19
C SER A 328 18.04 -10.29 -22.01
N GLU A 329 18.47 -11.40 -22.59
CA GLU A 329 19.82 -11.96 -22.38
C GLU A 329 20.18 -12.09 -20.88
N LYS A 330 19.13 -12.32 -20.06
CA LYS A 330 19.16 -12.42 -18.61
C LYS A 330 19.66 -11.16 -17.89
N THR A 331 19.55 -10.00 -18.55
CA THR A 331 20.00 -8.69 -18.07
C THR A 331 18.87 -7.68 -18.15
N LEU A 332 18.86 -6.70 -17.26
CA LEU A 332 17.96 -5.55 -17.36
C LEU A 332 18.30 -4.73 -18.62
N GLN A 333 17.31 -4.52 -19.48
CA GLN A 333 17.45 -3.71 -20.70
C GLN A 333 16.87 -2.31 -20.53
N GLY A 334 15.85 -2.16 -19.70
CA GLY A 334 15.22 -0.86 -19.48
C GLY A 334 14.06 -0.92 -18.50
N ILE A 335 13.71 0.24 -17.98
CA ILE A 335 12.63 0.46 -17.03
C ILE A 335 11.76 1.60 -17.57
N ASN A 336 10.46 1.37 -17.64
CA ASN A 336 9.47 2.40 -17.96
C ASN A 336 8.53 2.58 -16.77
N TYR A 337 8.10 3.81 -16.51
CA TYR A 337 7.22 4.22 -15.40
C TYR A 337 6.07 5.06 -15.91
#